data_AF-A0A7Y2GQF8-F1
#
_entry.id   AF-A0A7Y2GQF8-F1
#
_cell.length_a   1.000
_cell.length_b   1.000
_cell.length_c   1.000
_cell.angle_alpha   90.00
_cell.angle_beta   90.00
_cell.angle_gamma   90.00
#
_symmetry.space_group_name_H-M   'P 1'
#
loop_
_entity.id
_entity.type
_entity.pdbx_description
1 polymer ?
#
loop_
_entity_poly.entity_id
_entity_poly.type
_entity_poly.pdbx_seq_one_letter_code
_entity_poly.pdbx_strand_id
1 'polypeptide(L)'
;MGMLSKFTRLRRNKKFEYAPRYFDTKGEGSPFKMESKFDKYRSTIDAPRGLKGKFGNAMSDMRRKGDRNLKIRMAVILTVLVLIFLYIIDFDLSIFFAK
;
A
#
# COMPACT_ATOMS: atom_id res chain seq x y z
N MET A 1 12.76 -26.13 -3.19
CA MET A 1 12.82 -24.83 -3.90
C MET A 1 13.45 -25.09 -5.26
N GLY A 2 12.64 -25.19 -6.32
CA GLY A 2 13.03 -25.81 -7.59
C GLY A 2 14.05 -25.01 -8.42
N MET A 3 14.75 -25.73 -9.32
CA MET A 3 15.80 -25.20 -10.23
C MET A 3 15.34 -24.03 -11.11
N LEU A 4 14.03 -23.90 -11.37
CA LEU A 4 13.44 -22.79 -12.13
C LEU A 4 13.52 -21.43 -11.42
N SER A 5 13.62 -21.42 -10.08
CA SER A 5 13.69 -20.17 -9.31
C SER A 5 15.01 -19.41 -9.46
N LYS A 6 16.07 -20.07 -9.97
CA LYS A 6 17.36 -19.41 -10.26
C LYS A 6 17.29 -18.55 -11.53
N PHE A 7 16.49 -18.95 -12.52
CA PHE A 7 16.41 -18.27 -13.82
C PHE A 7 15.44 -17.08 -13.83
N THR A 8 14.35 -17.15 -13.06
CA THR A 8 13.38 -16.03 -12.95
C THR A 8 13.78 -14.97 -11.92
N ARG A 9 14.89 -15.18 -11.19
CA ARG A 9 15.33 -14.29 -10.11
C ARG A 9 16.21 -13.16 -10.66
N LEU A 10 15.59 -12.01 -10.91
CA LEU A 10 16.31 -10.79 -11.29
C LEU A 10 17.30 -10.36 -10.17
N ARG A 11 18.55 -10.09 -10.54
CA ARG A 11 19.56 -9.59 -9.60
C ARG A 11 19.17 -8.17 -9.16
N ARG A 12 19.23 -7.89 -7.85
CA ARG A 12 18.97 -6.55 -7.31
C ARG A 12 20.23 -5.69 -7.47
N ASN A 13 20.05 -4.37 -7.52
CA ASN A 13 21.16 -3.42 -7.52
C ASN A 13 21.96 -3.57 -6.21
N LYS A 14 23.29 -3.48 -6.30
CA LYS A 14 24.15 -3.45 -5.11
C LYS A 14 23.92 -2.12 -4.40
N LYS A 15 23.62 -2.15 -3.10
CA LYS A 15 23.54 -0.97 -2.25
C LYS A 15 24.85 -0.87 -1.48
N PHE A 16 25.46 0.31 -1.46
CA PHE A 16 26.68 0.59 -0.71
C PHE A 16 26.33 1.50 0.45
N GLU A 17 26.59 1.06 1.67
CA GLU A 17 26.40 1.87 2.87
C GLU A 17 27.73 2.49 3.27
N TYR A 18 27.74 3.82 3.39
CA TYR A 18 28.90 4.56 3.86
C TYR A 18 28.72 4.95 5.33
N ALA A 19 29.58 4.43 6.19
CA ALA A 19 29.62 4.75 7.62
C ALA A 19 30.73 5.77 7.89
N PRO A 20 30.42 7.04 8.23
CA PRO A 20 31.44 8.04 8.52
C PRO A 20 32.11 7.74 9.87
N ARG A 21 33.42 7.98 9.98
CA ARG A 21 34.20 7.69 11.20
C ARG A 21 33.82 8.55 12.41
N TYR A 22 33.38 9.79 12.20
CA TYR A 22 33.12 10.78 13.26
C TYR A 22 31.65 11.18 13.40
N PHE A 23 30.75 10.48 12.71
CA PHE A 23 29.33 10.81 12.71
C PHE A 23 28.55 9.75 13.49
N ASP A 24 27.95 10.18 14.59
CA ASP A 24 27.03 9.33 15.35
C ASP A 24 25.64 9.38 14.69
N THR A 25 25.35 8.34 13.90
CA THR A 25 24.03 8.15 13.30
C THR A 25 23.05 7.75 14.40
N LYS A 26 22.44 8.74 15.07
CA LYS A 26 21.41 8.55 16.11
C LYS A 26 20.08 7.99 15.54
N GLY A 27 20.15 6.87 14.81
CA GLY A 27 19.02 6.22 14.15
C GLY A 27 18.59 6.85 12.82
N GLU A 28 19.06 8.05 12.49
CA GLU A 28 18.88 8.67 11.18
C GLU A 28 20.06 8.27 10.27
N GLY A 29 19.76 7.61 9.16
CA GLY A 29 20.75 7.00 8.26
C GLY A 29 21.86 7.95 7.77
N SER A 30 22.87 7.39 7.10
CA SER A 30 24.05 8.15 6.64
C SER A 30 23.67 9.42 5.88
N PRO A 31 24.19 10.61 6.25
CA PRO A 31 23.88 11.87 5.58
C PRO A 31 24.38 11.91 4.14
N PHE A 32 25.27 10.98 3.77
CA PHE A 32 25.82 10.83 2.42
C PHE A 32 25.03 9.84 1.56
N LYS A 33 23.93 9.30 2.08
CA LYS A 33 23.09 8.38 1.31
C LYS A 33 22.35 9.17 0.23
N MET A 34 22.65 8.87 -1.03
CA MET A 34 21.93 9.39 -2.18
C MET A 34 20.54 8.73 -2.25
N GLU A 35 19.57 9.26 -1.50
CA GLU A 35 18.17 8.83 -1.57
C GLU A 35 17.25 10.01 -1.92
N SER A 36 16.19 9.74 -2.68
CA SER A 36 15.16 10.75 -2.95
C SER A 36 14.36 11.02 -1.66
N LYS A 37 13.87 12.25 -1.48
CA LYS A 37 13.00 12.63 -0.34
C LYS A 37 11.79 11.69 -0.18
N PHE A 38 11.33 11.08 -1.28
CA PHE A 38 10.17 10.20 -1.31
C PHE A 38 10.51 8.71 -1.15
N ASP A 39 11.79 8.33 -1.16
CA ASP A 39 12.17 6.91 -1.12
C ASP A 39 11.77 6.24 0.19
N LYS A 40 11.72 6.99 1.30
CA LYS A 40 11.26 6.51 2.61
C LYS A 40 9.77 6.11 2.62
N TYR A 41 8.98 6.64 1.69
CA TYR A 41 7.54 6.37 1.60
C TYR A 41 7.19 5.33 0.51
N ARG A 42 8.18 4.84 -0.24
CA ARG A 42 7.98 3.87 -1.32
C ARG A 42 8.05 2.44 -0.77
N SER A 43 6.91 1.76 -0.72
CA SER A 43 6.84 0.33 -0.38
C SER A 43 7.12 -0.60 -1.57
N THR A 44 7.10 -0.08 -2.80
CA THR A 44 7.13 -0.87 -4.03
C THR A 44 8.54 -1.24 -4.51
N ILE A 45 9.55 -0.42 -4.23
CA ILE A 45 10.90 -0.61 -4.77
C ILE A 45 11.60 -1.81 -4.13
N ASP A 46 11.39 -2.07 -2.84
CA ASP A 46 12.02 -3.19 -2.11
C ASP A 46 11.04 -4.32 -1.75
N ALA A 47 10.10 -4.63 -2.66
CA ALA A 47 9.14 -5.71 -2.44
C ALA A 47 9.84 -7.00 -1.93
N PRO A 48 9.45 -7.51 -0.74
CA PRO A 48 10.13 -8.63 -0.11
C PRO A 48 9.91 -9.91 -0.92
N ARG A 49 10.96 -10.71 -1.06
CA ARG A 49 10.90 -11.98 -1.79
C ARG A 49 10.30 -13.08 -0.90
N GLY A 50 9.50 -13.94 -1.53
CA GLY A 50 8.87 -15.09 -0.89
C GLY A 50 7.49 -14.78 -0.33
N LEU A 51 6.72 -15.84 -0.05
CA LEU A 51 5.33 -15.74 0.41
C LEU A 51 5.24 -15.01 1.75
N LYS A 52 6.09 -15.35 2.73
CA LYS A 52 6.11 -14.75 4.07
C LYS A 52 6.25 -13.22 4.03
N GLY A 53 7.14 -12.70 3.20
CA GLY A 53 7.35 -11.27 3.04
C GLY A 53 6.14 -10.56 2.42
N LYS A 54 5.53 -11.18 1.40
CA LYS A 54 4.31 -10.66 0.77
C LYS A 54 3.14 -10.62 1.76
N PHE A 55 2.94 -11.67 2.55
CA PHE A 55 1.91 -11.72 3.59
C PHE A 55 2.14 -10.67 4.69
N GLY A 56 3.39 -10.53 5.16
CA GLY A 56 3.74 -9.51 6.15
C GLY A 56 3.45 -8.09 5.66
N ASN A 57 3.84 -7.78 4.43
CA ASN A 57 3.56 -6.47 3.83
C ASN A 57 2.06 -6.24 3.63
N ALA A 58 1.33 -7.23 3.08
CA ALA A 58 -0.12 -7.12 2.91
C ALA A 58 -0.82 -6.88 4.25
N MET A 59 -0.42 -7.58 5.31
CA MET A 59 -0.97 -7.36 6.65
C MET A 59 -0.62 -5.97 7.19
N SER A 60 0.60 -5.47 6.93
CA SER A 60 1.01 -4.11 7.32
C SER A 60 0.23 -3.03 6.56
N ASP A 61 -0.04 -3.24 5.28
CA ASP A 61 -0.82 -2.35 4.43
C ASP A 61 -2.30 -2.35 4.85
N MET A 62 -2.85 -3.51 5.23
CA MET A 62 -4.21 -3.61 5.79
C MET A 62 -4.37 -2.85 7.12
N ARG A 63 -3.32 -2.84 7.95
CA ARG A 63 -3.31 -2.09 9.22
C ARG A 63 -3.15 -0.58 9.00
N ARG A 64 -2.75 -0.15 7.80
CA ARG A 64 -2.63 1.27 7.47
C ARG A 64 -4.01 1.88 7.45
N LYS A 65 -4.31 2.69 8.48
CA LYS A 65 -5.58 3.43 8.55
C LYS A 65 -5.67 4.37 7.36
N GLY A 66 -6.50 4.03 6.37
CA GLY A 66 -6.83 4.91 5.26
C GLY A 66 -7.55 6.18 5.74
N ASP A 67 -7.57 7.21 4.91
CA ASP A 67 -8.22 8.49 5.23
C ASP A 67 -9.72 8.29 5.47
N ARG A 68 -10.17 8.61 6.68
CA ARG A 68 -11.57 8.49 7.10
C ARG A 68 -12.47 9.38 6.24
N ASN A 69 -11.98 10.57 5.88
CA ASN A 69 -12.73 11.53 5.07
C ASN A 69 -12.96 10.97 3.67
N LEU A 70 -11.95 10.32 3.08
CA LEU A 70 -12.08 9.70 1.77
C LEU A 70 -13.13 8.60 1.77
N LYS A 71 -13.13 7.73 2.80
CA LYS A 71 -14.15 6.67 2.94
C LYS A 71 -15.56 7.23 3.05
N ILE A 72 -15.74 8.28 3.85
CA ILE A 72 -17.05 8.93 4.02
C ILE A 72 -17.50 9.58 2.71
N ARG A 73 -16.64 10.37 2.05
CA ARG A 73 -16.95 10.99 0.75
C ARG A 73 -17.33 9.96 -0.30
N MET A 74 -16.57 8.88 -0.40
CA MET A 74 -16.86 7.78 -1.32
C MET A 74 -18.23 7.15 -1.04
N ALA A 75 -18.53 6.85 0.23
CA ALA A 75 -19.84 6.30 0.62
C ALA A 75 -20.99 7.27 0.26
N VAL A 76 -20.85 8.56 0.56
CA VAL A 76 -21.86 9.59 0.24
C VAL A 76 -22.11 9.67 -1.26
N ILE A 77 -21.05 9.73 -2.08
CA ILE A 77 -21.17 9.78 -3.55
C ILE A 77 -21.91 8.54 -4.06
N LEU A 78 -21.55 7.36 -3.55
CA LEU A 78 -22.15 6.09 -3.97
C LEU A 78 -23.63 6.02 -3.60
N THR A 79 -24.00 6.44 -2.38
CA THR A 79 -25.40 6.51 -1.94
C THR A 79 -26.21 7.48 -2.82
N VAL A 80 -25.69 8.67 -3.12
CA VAL A 80 -26.39 9.65 -3.96
C VAL A 80 -26.60 9.13 -5.38
N LEU A 81 -25.57 8.52 -5.98
CA LEU A 81 -25.67 7.95 -7.33
C LEU A 81 -26.71 6.81 -7.39
N VAL A 82 -26.73 5.93 -6.40
CA VAL A 82 -27.73 4.86 -6.30
C VAL A 82 -29.13 5.44 -6.15
N LEU A 83 -29.33 6.44 -5.29
CA LEU A 83 -30.65 7.06 -5.11
C LEU A 83 -31.15 7.72 -6.40
N ILE A 84 -30.29 8.43 -7.13
CA ILE A 84 -30.65 9.04 -8.43
C ILE A 84 -31.03 7.94 -9.43
N PHE A 85 -30.25 6.87 -9.51
CA PHE A 85 -30.55 5.74 -10.39
C PHE A 85 -31.92 5.12 -10.07
N LEU A 86 -32.18 4.83 -8.78
CA LEU A 86 -33.45 4.24 -8.33
C LEU A 86 -34.65 5.16 -8.58
N TYR A 87 -34.46 6.48 -8.46
CA TYR A 87 -35.48 7.47 -8.78
C TYR A 87 -35.86 7.48 -10.27
N ILE A 88 -34.88 7.36 -11.18
CA ILE A 88 -35.13 7.37 -12.64
C ILE A 88 -35.98 6.17 -13.07
N ILE A 89 -35.78 5.02 -12.45
CA ILE A 89 -36.48 3.77 -12.81
C ILE A 89 -37.76 3.53 -11.98
N ASP A 90 -38.14 4.48 -11.12
CA ASP A 90 -39.27 4.36 -10.20
C ASP A 90 -39.24 3.06 -9.37
N PHE A 91 -38.06 2.71 -8.86
CA PHE A 91 -37.85 1.44 -8.17
C PHE A 91 -38.40 1.47 -6.75
N ASP A 92 -39.30 0.53 -6.45
CA ASP A 92 -39.91 0.40 -5.14
C ASP A 92 -38.92 -0.21 -4.11
N LEU A 93 -38.47 0.61 -3.16
CA LEU A 93 -37.61 0.19 -2.05
C LEU A 93 -38.34 -0.67 -1.02
N SER A 94 -39.67 -0.70 -1.05
CA SER A 94 -40.49 -1.44 -0.07
C SER A 94 -40.28 -2.95 -0.14
N ILE A 95 -39.83 -3.47 -1.29
CA ILE A 95 -39.53 -4.89 -1.53
C ILE A 95 -38.48 -5.47 -0.59
N PHE A 96 -37.62 -4.63 0.00
CA PHE A 96 -36.55 -5.07 0.90
C PHE A 96 -36.95 -5.06 2.38
N PHE A 97 -38.10 -4.50 2.75
CA PHE A 97 -38.56 -4.55 4.14
C PHE A 97 -39.39 -5.82 4.35
N ALA A 98 -38.85 -6.78 5.11
CA ALA A 98 -39.61 -7.93 5.56
C ALA A 98 -40.75 -7.48 6.49
N LYS A 99 -41.94 -8.06 6.28
CA LYS A 99 -43.15 -7.75 7.04
C LYS A 99 -43.07 -8.18 8.50
#